data_AF-A0A0B7FP61-F1
#
_entry.id   AF-A0A0B7FP61-F1
#
_cell.length_a   1.000
_cell.length_b   1.000
_cell.length_c   1.000
_cell.angle_alpha   90.00
_cell.angle_beta   90.00
_cell.angle_gamma   90.00
#
_symmetry.space_group_name_H-M   'P 1'
#
loop_
_entity.id
_entity.type
_entity.pdbx_description
1 polymer ?
#
loop_
_entity_poly.entity_id
_entity_poly.type
_entity_poly.pdbx_seq_one_letter_code
_entity_poly.pdbx_strand_id
1 'polypeptide(L)'
;MDHACRRRPAWTDRILYQTARGKDKTVQLVEGSYQSYPAISLSDHKPVSADFIVQVEEMDRGLAESRMKQLIKNLGRLPLEQDVPRIRLSDDFIDFVDVRQV
;
A
#
# COMPACT_ATOMS: atom_id res chain seq x y z
N MET A 1 39.18 29.13 -33.47
CA MET A 1 38.59 29.15 -32.13
C MET A 1 37.21 28.56 -32.25
N ASP A 2 37.03 27.31 -31.83
CA ASP A 2 35.70 26.78 -31.53
C ASP A 2 35.86 25.57 -30.61
N HIS A 3 36.17 25.84 -29.33
CA HIS A 3 36.06 24.82 -28.28
C HIS A 3 34.58 24.66 -27.97
N ALA A 4 33.83 24.05 -28.89
CA ALA A 4 32.48 23.61 -28.60
C ALA A 4 32.54 22.77 -27.30
N CYS A 5 31.89 23.27 -26.26
CA CYS A 5 31.78 22.65 -24.95
C CYS A 5 31.18 21.25 -25.10
N ARG A 6 32.03 20.23 -25.30
CA ARG A 6 31.59 18.84 -25.41
C ARG A 6 31.15 18.39 -24.03
N ARG A 7 29.89 17.96 -23.92
CA ARG A 7 29.36 17.36 -22.69
C ARG A 7 30.20 16.13 -22.34
N ARG A 8 30.57 16.01 -21.06
CA ARG A 8 31.27 14.82 -20.57
C ARG A 8 30.30 13.63 -20.58
N PRO A 9 30.73 12.42 -20.96
CA PRO A 9 29.90 11.22 -20.82
C PRO A 9 29.41 11.05 -19.38
N ALA A 10 28.15 10.66 -19.22
CA ALA A 10 27.52 10.47 -17.92
C ALA A 10 26.41 9.42 -18.00
N TRP A 11 26.14 8.74 -16.88
CA TRP A 11 24.95 7.91 -16.70
C TRP A 11 23.78 8.78 -16.21
N THR A 12 23.22 9.55 -17.13
CA THR A 12 22.12 10.49 -16.86
C THR A 12 20.80 9.77 -16.57
N ASP A 13 20.56 8.67 -17.28
CA ASP A 13 19.30 7.93 -17.26
C ASP A 13 19.43 6.72 -16.34
N ARG A 14 18.68 6.71 -15.23
CA ARG A 14 18.79 5.72 -14.15
C ARG A 14 17.43 5.21 -13.73
N ILE A 15 17.34 3.91 -13.46
CA ILE A 15 16.13 3.26 -12.94
C ILE A 15 16.46 2.78 -11.54
N LEU A 16 15.74 3.30 -10.55
CA LEU A 16 15.89 2.96 -9.14
C LEU A 16 14.55 2.44 -8.63
N TYR A 17 14.57 1.53 -7.66
CA TYR A 17 13.38 1.02 -6.99
C TYR A 17 13.58 0.99 -5.48
N GLN A 18 12.48 1.08 -4.75
CA GLN A 18 12.44 0.99 -3.30
C GLN A 18 11.23 0.17 -2.87
N THR A 19 11.43 -0.69 -1.88
CA THR A 19 10.38 -1.49 -1.24
C THR A 19 9.97 -0.87 0.09
N ALA A 20 8.76 -1.17 0.54
CA ALA A 20 8.36 -0.87 1.91
C ALA A 20 9.26 -1.64 2.89
N ARG A 21 9.49 -1.05 4.08
CA ARG A 21 10.32 -1.69 5.11
C ARG A 21 9.82 -3.10 5.41
N GLY A 22 10.71 -4.09 5.32
CA GLY A 22 10.38 -5.51 5.55
C GLY A 22 9.71 -6.22 4.36
N LYS A 23 9.52 -5.53 3.22
CA LYS A 23 9.05 -6.10 1.95
C LYS A 23 10.16 -6.20 0.90
N ASP A 24 11.42 -6.33 1.32
CA ASP A 24 12.60 -6.32 0.42
C ASP A 24 12.60 -7.46 -0.62
N LYS A 25 11.81 -8.51 -0.38
CA LYS A 25 11.67 -9.65 -1.30
C LYS A 25 10.52 -9.53 -2.28
N THR A 26 9.64 -8.52 -2.16
CA THR A 26 8.45 -8.39 -3.00
C THR A 26 8.74 -7.78 -4.37
N VAL A 27 9.89 -7.14 -4.54
CA VAL A 27 10.36 -6.63 -5.83
C VAL A 27 11.77 -7.14 -6.05
N GLN A 28 12.01 -7.80 -7.18
CA GLN A 28 13.32 -8.33 -7.55
C GLN A 28 13.68 -7.85 -8.94
N LEU A 29 14.86 -7.24 -9.09
CA LEU A 29 15.44 -6.95 -10.39
C LEU A 29 15.81 -8.27 -11.07
N VAL A 30 15.38 -8.46 -12.31
CA VAL A 30 15.79 -9.61 -13.13
C VAL A 30 17.28 -9.45 -13.45
N GLU A 31 18.08 -10.47 -13.14
CA GLU A 31 19.53 -10.44 -13.35
C GLU A 31 19.87 -10.13 -14.82
N GLY A 32 20.79 -9.20 -15.02
CA GLY A 32 21.24 -8.80 -16.35
C GLY A 32 20.24 -7.96 -17.15
N SER A 33 19.04 -7.65 -16.64
CA SER A 33 18.02 -6.86 -17.37
C SER A 33 18.30 -5.35 -17.37
N TYR A 34 19.04 -4.83 -16.40
CA TYR A 34 19.36 -3.41 -16.34
C TYR A 34 20.40 -3.04 -17.40
N GLN A 35 19.94 -2.60 -18.59
CA GLN A 35 20.79 -2.42 -19.76
C GLN A 35 20.47 -1.14 -20.53
N SER A 36 21.44 -0.70 -21.33
CA SER A 36 21.26 0.35 -22.34
C SER A 36 21.18 -0.26 -23.73
N TYR A 37 20.56 0.45 -24.67
CA TYR A 37 20.39 -0.01 -26.07
C TYR A 37 21.11 0.92 -27.05
N PRO A 38 22.42 0.73 -27.28
CA PRO A 38 23.24 1.59 -28.15
C PRO A 38 22.78 1.65 -29.60
N ALA A 39 22.12 0.59 -30.09
CA ALA A 39 21.65 0.48 -31.47
C ALA A 39 20.54 1.49 -31.81
N ILE A 40 19.85 2.05 -30.82
CA ILE A 40 18.81 3.04 -31.02
C ILE A 40 19.45 4.43 -31.05
N SER A 41 19.43 5.08 -32.22
CA SER A 41 20.12 6.35 -32.47
C SER A 41 19.17 7.54 -32.75
N LEU A 42 17.91 7.43 -32.33
CA LEU A 42 16.89 8.48 -32.54
C LEU A 42 17.12 9.73 -31.67
N SER A 43 17.97 9.63 -30.64
CA SER A 43 18.33 10.69 -29.69
C SER A 43 19.83 10.62 -29.38
N ASP A 44 20.38 11.71 -28.82
CA ASP A 44 21.71 11.77 -28.24
C ASP A 44 21.86 10.89 -26.98
N HIS A 45 20.75 10.60 -26.29
CA HIS A 45 20.67 9.63 -25.20
C HIS A 45 20.45 8.19 -25.69
N LYS A 46 20.88 7.21 -24.89
CA LYS A 46 20.60 5.79 -25.15
C LYS A 46 19.48 5.32 -24.25
N PRO A 47 18.42 4.70 -24.80
CA PRO A 47 17.35 4.12 -23.98
C PRO A 47 17.92 3.13 -22.97
N VAL A 48 17.35 3.14 -21.78
CA VAL A 48 17.72 2.25 -20.66
C VAL A 48 16.47 1.51 -20.21
N SER A 49 16.56 0.20 -19.99
CA SER A 49 15.48 -0.61 -19.42
C SER A 49 15.98 -1.42 -18.22
N ALA A 50 15.05 -1.89 -17.40
CA ALA A 50 15.26 -2.84 -16.33
C ALA A 50 13.96 -3.61 -16.10
N ASP A 51 14.05 -4.93 -15.93
CA ASP A 51 12.89 -5.78 -15.71
C ASP A 51 12.79 -6.16 -14.23
N PHE A 52 11.56 -6.18 -13.71
CA PHE A 52 11.29 -6.47 -12.30
C PHE A 52 10.24 -7.57 -12.17
N ILE A 53 10.50 -8.53 -11.28
CA ILE A 53 9.49 -9.45 -10.78
C ILE A 53 8.87 -8.82 -9.54
N VAL A 54 7.57 -8.51 -9.60
CA VAL A 54 6.83 -7.87 -8.51
C VAL A 54 5.78 -8.83 -7.98
N GLN A 55 5.89 -9.17 -6.69
CA GLN A 55 4.88 -9.93 -5.98
C GLN A 55 3.71 -9.01 -5.62
N VAL A 56 2.52 -9.33 -6.13
CA VAL A 56 1.29 -8.60 -5.86
C VAL A 56 0.42 -9.42 -4.92
N GLU A 57 0.02 -8.82 -3.80
CA GLU A 57 -0.96 -9.39 -2.88
C GLU A 57 -2.34 -8.92 -3.31
N GLU A 58 -3.19 -9.84 -3.78
CA GLU A 58 -4.59 -9.54 -4.07
C GLU A 58 -5.43 -9.79 -2.81
N MET A 59 -6.11 -8.73 -2.34
CA MET A 59 -6.99 -8.83 -1.17
C MET A 59 -8.44 -8.89 -1.62
N ASP A 60 -9.12 -10.00 -1.31
CA ASP A 60 -10.57 -10.10 -1.46
C ASP A 60 -11.26 -9.17 -0.44
N ARG A 61 -11.82 -8.08 -0.97
CA ARG A 61 -12.54 -7.08 -0.16
C ARG A 61 -13.79 -7.66 0.50
N GLY A 62 -14.52 -8.54 -0.19
CA GLY A 62 -15.74 -9.14 0.34
C GLY A 62 -15.45 -10.09 1.52
N LEU A 63 -14.38 -10.88 1.40
CA LEU A 63 -13.89 -11.71 2.50
C LEU A 63 -13.39 -10.86 3.67
N ALA A 64 -12.64 -9.78 3.40
CA ALA A 64 -12.15 -8.88 4.44
C ALA A 64 -13.29 -8.22 5.22
N GLU A 65 -14.31 -7.70 4.54
CA GLU A 65 -15.50 -7.11 5.16
C GLU A 65 -16.28 -8.13 5.98
N SER A 66 -16.47 -9.33 5.44
CA SER A 66 -17.18 -10.41 6.13
C SER A 66 -16.45 -10.81 7.42
N ARG A 67 -15.13 -10.97 7.36
CA ARG A 67 -14.28 -11.25 8.54
C ARG A 67 -14.32 -10.11 9.56
N MET A 68 -14.26 -8.85 9.11
CA MET A 68 -14.37 -7.69 9.98
C MET A 68 -15.70 -7.67 10.75
N LYS A 69 -16.83 -7.89 10.04
CA LYS A 69 -18.16 -7.98 10.67
C LYS A 69 -18.24 -9.10 11.70
N GLN A 70 -17.65 -10.27 11.41
CA GLN A 70 -17.59 -11.37 12.37
C GLN A 70 -16.73 -11.01 13.60
N LEU A 71 -15.57 -10.37 13.41
CA LEU A 71 -14.74 -9.91 14.52
C LEU A 71 -15.49 -8.94 15.43
N ILE A 72 -16.16 -7.93 14.86
CA ILE A 72 -16.96 -6.95 15.61
C ILE A 72 -18.07 -7.64 16.40
N LYS A 73 -18.79 -8.60 15.78
CA LYS A 73 -19.84 -9.36 16.46
C LYS A 73 -19.29 -10.19 17.62
N ASN A 74 -18.11 -10.77 17.47
CA ASN A 74 -17.48 -11.57 18.52
C ASN A 74 -16.92 -10.71 19.65
N LEU A 75 -16.32 -9.56 19.33
CA LEU A 75 -15.86 -8.57 20.31
C LEU A 75 -17.03 -7.94 21.07
N GLY A 76 -18.12 -7.59 20.39
CA GLY A 76 -19.35 -7.09 21.03
C GLY A 76 -20.12 -8.17 21.80
N ARG A 77 -19.74 -9.44 21.68
CA ARG A 77 -20.24 -10.57 22.49
C ARG A 77 -19.36 -10.85 23.71
N LEU A 78 -18.14 -10.32 23.77
CA LEU A 78 -17.44 -10.23 25.04
C LEU A 78 -18.21 -9.22 25.87
N PRO A 79 -18.58 -9.54 27.11
CA PRO A 79 -19.00 -8.49 28.04
C PRO A 79 -17.76 -7.62 28.21
N LEU A 80 -17.69 -6.51 27.46
CA LEU A 80 -16.89 -5.38 27.89
C LEU A 80 -17.45 -5.08 29.27
N GLU A 81 -16.66 -5.36 30.30
CA GLU A 81 -17.00 -5.15 31.71
C GLU A 81 -17.26 -3.65 31.92
N GLN A 82 -18.45 -3.20 31.54
CA GLN A 82 -19.17 -2.01 31.95
C GLN A 82 -20.33 -1.84 30.98
N ASP A 83 -21.53 -2.02 31.52
CA ASP A 83 -22.84 -1.76 30.93
C ASP A 83 -22.82 -0.59 29.95
N VAL A 84 -22.94 -0.87 28.65
CA VAL A 84 -23.35 0.17 27.70
C VAL A 84 -24.87 0.28 27.84
N PRO A 85 -25.40 1.34 28.47
CA PRO A 85 -26.84 1.47 28.68
C PRO A 85 -27.54 1.50 27.33
N ARG A 86 -28.46 0.55 27.12
CA ARG A 86 -29.32 0.54 25.93
C ARG A 86 -30.42 1.57 26.09
N ILE A 87 -30.15 2.80 25.65
CA ILE A 87 -31.16 3.84 25.54
C ILE A 87 -32.02 3.53 24.31
N ARG A 88 -33.34 3.46 24.49
CA ARG A 88 -34.30 3.47 23.38
C ARG A 88 -34.95 4.84 23.35
N LEU A 89 -34.76 5.58 22.25
CA LEU A 89 -35.54 6.79 22.00
C LEU A 89 -36.84 6.39 21.31
N SER A 90 -37.97 6.76 21.91
CA SER A 90 -39.22 6.97 21.20
C SER A 90 -39.46 8.49 21.12
N ASP A 91 -40.19 8.96 20.12
CA ASP A 91 -40.31 10.40 19.82
C ASP A 91 -40.76 11.27 21.01
N ASP A 92 -41.40 10.67 22.01
CA ASP A 92 -41.96 11.38 23.17
C ASP A 92 -41.36 10.95 24.54
N PHE A 93 -40.59 9.86 24.63
CA PHE A 93 -40.09 9.35 25.93
C PHE A 93 -38.71 8.68 25.84
N ILE A 94 -37.88 8.95 26.86
CA ILE A 94 -36.59 8.30 27.13
C ILE A 94 -36.78 7.30 28.28
N ASP A 95 -36.56 6.01 28.02
CA ASP A 95 -36.68 4.95 29.03
C ASP A 95 -35.30 4.36 29.38
N PHE A 96 -34.96 4.37 30.67
CA PHE A 96 -33.71 3.83 31.20
C PHE A 96 -33.99 2.44 31.78
N VAL A 97 -33.81 1.41 30.96
CA VAL A 97 -34.34 0.06 31.21
C VAL A 97 -33.67 -0.68 32.39
N ASP A 98 -32.49 -0.23 32.85
CA ASP A 98 -31.95 -0.68 34.14
C ASP A 98 -30.76 0.23 34.55
N VAL A 99 -30.96 1.06 35.58
CA VAL A 99 -29.87 1.82 36.22
C VAL A 99 -29.80 1.35 37.65
N ARG A 100 -28.80 0.54 37.98
CA ARG A 100 -28.53 0.17 39.36
C ARG A 100 -27.89 1.37 40.08
N GLN A 101 -28.67 1.98 40.97
CA GLN A 101 -28.16 2.97 41.91
C GLN A 101 -27.40 2.24 43.02
N VAL A 102 -26.15 2.65 43.25
CA VAL A 102 -25.27 2.19 44.35
C VAL A 102 -25.72 2.81 45.66
#